data_AF-A0A935BR02-F1
#
_entry.id   AF-A0A935BR02-F1
#
_cell.length_a   1.000
_cell.length_b   1.000
_cell.length_c   1.000
_cell.angle_alpha   90.00
_cell.angle_beta   90.00
_cell.angle_gamma   90.00
#
_symmetry.space_group_name_H-M   'P 1'
#
loop_
_entity.id
_entity.type
_entity.pdbx_description
1 polymer ?
#
loop_
_entity_poly.entity_id
_entity_poly.type
_entity_poly.pdbx_seq_one_letter_code
_entity_poly.pdbx_strand_id
1 'polypeptide(L)'
;MNDPAVLNRIRWRCRRGMLELDAWLARFLDVTYPNLGEVEQALFEDLLRAEDDDLYGWLTGRATPPERYSALVETIKATKVSI
;
A
#
# COMPACT_ATOMS: atom_id res chain seq x y z
N MET A 1 -12.79 9.89 -9.98
CA MET A 1 -14.04 9.51 -9.27
C MET A 1 -13.85 8.08 -8.82
N ASN A 2 -13.51 7.83 -7.55
CA ASN A 2 -13.19 6.48 -7.10
C ASN A 2 -14.48 5.70 -6.86
N ASP A 3 -14.71 4.68 -7.68
CA ASP A 3 -15.90 3.85 -7.62
C ASP A 3 -15.90 3.04 -6.30
N PRO A 4 -16.99 3.02 -5.52
CA PRO A 4 -17.03 2.32 -4.22
C PRO A 4 -16.75 0.81 -4.36
N ALA A 5 -17.02 0.23 -5.54
CA ALA A 5 -16.69 -1.16 -5.85
C ALA A 5 -15.17 -1.40 -5.95
N VAL A 6 -14.41 -0.44 -6.50
CA VAL A 6 -12.94 -0.53 -6.64
C VAL A 6 -12.29 -0.43 -5.27
N LEU A 7 -12.70 0.55 -4.45
CA LEU A 7 -12.20 0.72 -3.09
C LEU A 7 -12.43 -0.54 -2.23
N ASN A 8 -13.61 -1.16 -2.32
CA ASN A 8 -13.88 -2.40 -1.60
C ASN A 8 -13.00 -3.58 -2.07
N ARG A 9 -12.70 -3.67 -3.37
CA ARG A 9 -11.80 -4.69 -3.91
C ARG A 9 -10.36 -4.50 -3.42
N ILE A 10 -9.87 -3.26 -3.43
CA ILE A 10 -8.54 -2.91 -2.92
C ILE A 10 -8.45 -3.19 -1.43
N ARG A 11 -9.46 -2.78 -0.66
CA ARG A 11 -9.56 -3.07 0.77
C ARG A 11 -9.50 -4.57 1.07
N TRP A 12 -10.14 -5.38 0.24
CA TRP A 12 -10.05 -6.84 0.34
C TRP A 12 -8.66 -7.39 0.04
N ARG A 13 -7.92 -6.81 -0.92
CA ARG A 13 -6.52 -7.18 -1.21
C ARG A 13 -5.53 -6.76 -0.13
N CYS A 14 -5.87 -5.74 0.66
CA CYS A 14 -5.08 -5.33 1.83
C CYS A 14 -5.18 -6.34 2.99
N ARG A 15 -6.24 -7.18 3.02
CA ARG A 15 -6.44 -8.21 4.03
C ARG A 15 -5.47 -9.37 3.81
N ARG A 16 -4.34 -9.33 4.51
CA ARG A 16 -3.25 -10.30 4.41
C ARG A 16 -3.11 -11.09 5.71
N GLY A 17 -2.28 -12.14 5.69
CA GLY A 17 -2.08 -13.01 6.86
C GLY A 17 -1.36 -12.35 8.03
N MET A 18 -0.79 -11.15 7.83
CA MET A 18 0.01 -10.42 8.79
C MET A 18 -0.69 -9.13 9.26
N LEU A 19 -0.95 -9.03 10.58
CA LEU A 19 -1.68 -7.91 11.19
C LEU A 19 -1.01 -6.54 10.98
N GLU A 20 0.32 -6.47 11.08
CA GLU A 20 1.05 -5.21 10.89
C GLU A 20 0.90 -4.69 9.45
N LEU A 21 0.99 -5.60 8.47
CA LEU A 21 0.84 -5.26 7.06
C LEU A 21 -0.59 -4.82 6.74
N ASP A 22 -1.60 -5.54 7.26
CA ASP A 22 -3.00 -5.17 7.14
C ASP A 22 -3.26 -3.76 7.72
N ALA A 23 -2.74 -3.47 8.91
CA ALA A 23 -2.90 -2.16 9.54
C ALA A 23 -2.24 -1.02 8.73
N TRP A 24 -1.04 -1.26 8.18
CA TRP A 24 -0.37 -0.27 7.32
C TRP A 24 -1.14 -0.02 6.03
N LEU A 25 -1.52 -1.08 5.31
CA LEU A 25 -2.24 -0.95 4.04
C LEU A 25 -3.65 -0.38 4.23
N ALA A 26 -4.36 -0.76 5.29
CA ALA A 26 -5.67 -0.22 5.61
C ALA A 26 -5.61 1.27 5.96
N ARG A 27 -4.62 1.70 6.74
CA ARG A 27 -4.44 3.13 7.08
C ARG A 27 -4.01 3.93 5.86
N PHE A 28 -3.12 3.40 5.03
CA PHE A 28 -2.73 4.03 3.77
C PHE A 28 -3.93 4.21 2.83
N LEU A 29 -4.79 3.20 2.73
CA LEU A 29 -6.01 3.24 1.93
C LEU A 29 -7.01 4.31 2.41
N ASP A 30 -7.09 4.54 3.72
CA ASP A 30 -8.03 5.49 4.31
C ASP A 30 -7.52 6.94 4.26
N VAL A 31 -6.22 7.14 4.49
CA VAL A 31 -5.61 8.48 4.65
C VAL A 31 -4.93 8.98 3.38
N THR A 32 -4.15 8.13 2.72
CA THR A 32 -3.25 8.57 1.64
C THR A 32 -3.84 8.29 0.26
N TYR A 33 -4.42 7.11 0.05
CA TYR A 33 -5.00 6.70 -1.23
C TYR A 33 -6.00 7.70 -1.85
N PRO A 34 -6.95 8.33 -1.12
CA PRO A 34 -7.84 9.34 -1.71
C PRO A 34 -7.12 10.61 -2.17
N ASN A 35 -5.91 10.87 -1.66
CA ASN A 35 -5.06 12.00 -2.04
C ASN A 35 -4.09 11.68 -3.18
N LEU A 36 -3.94 10.41 -3.55
CA LEU A 36 -3.07 9.98 -4.66
C LEU A 36 -3.69 10.32 -6.01
N GLY A 37 -2.84 10.61 -7.00
CA GLY A 37 -3.25 10.71 -8.39
C GLY A 37 -3.63 9.36 -9.01
N GLU A 38 -4.30 9.36 -10.16
CA GLU A 38 -4.74 8.13 -10.84
C GLU A 38 -3.58 7.17 -11.16
N VAL A 39 -2.40 7.72 -11.49
CA VAL A 39 -1.18 6.94 -11.79
C VAL A 39 -0.67 6.22 -10.53
N GLU A 40 -0.67 6.91 -9.39
CA GLU A 40 -0.20 6.36 -8.11
C GLU A 40 -1.17 5.32 -7.56
N GLN A 41 -2.48 5.54 -7.73
CA GLN A 41 -3.51 4.56 -7.38
C GLN A 41 -3.35 3.28 -8.21
N ALA A 42 -3.13 3.39 -9.52
CA ALA A 42 -2.86 2.23 -10.37
C ALA A 42 -1.56 1.50 -9.98
N LEU A 43 -0.51 2.26 -9.62
CA LEU A 43 0.74 1.70 -9.07
C LEU A 43 0.52 0.95 -7.76
N PHE A 44 -0.34 1.46 -6.87
CA PHE A 44 -0.69 0.79 -5.63
C PHE A 44 -1.45 -0.51 -5.88
N GLU A 45 -2.41 -0.51 -6.81
CA GLU A 45 -3.11 -1.73 -7.21
C GLU A 45 -2.17 -2.79 -7.81
N ASP A 46 -1.16 -2.36 -8.57
CA ASP A 46 -0.14 -3.23 -9.13
C ASP A 46 0.81 -3.75 -8.03
N LEU A 47 1.21 -2.91 -7.08
CA LEU A 47 2.00 -3.28 -5.91
C LEU A 47 1.30 -4.34 -5.06
N LEU A 48 -0.03 -4.24 -4.89
CA LEU A 48 -0.83 -5.25 -4.19
C LEU A 48 -0.85 -6.62 -4.87
N ARG A 49 -0.32 -6.77 -6.08
CA ARG A 49 -0.11 -8.08 -6.73
C ARG A 49 1.16 -8.79 -6.25
N ALA A 50 2.07 -8.09 -5.58
CA ALA A 50 3.27 -8.68 -5.00
C ALA A 50 2.94 -9.50 -3.74
N GLU A 51 3.81 -10.44 -3.41
CA GLU A 51 3.65 -11.33 -2.25
C GLU A 51 3.77 -10.58 -0.92
N ASP A 52 3.22 -11.18 0.15
CA ASP A 52 3.23 -10.60 1.50
C ASP A 52 4.65 -10.36 2.01
N ASP A 53 5.58 -11.28 1.71
CA ASP A 53 6.98 -11.21 2.12
C ASP A 53 7.71 -10.05 1.46
N ASP A 54 7.53 -9.85 0.15
CA ASP A 54 8.08 -8.72 -0.59
C ASP A 54 7.56 -7.38 -0.05
N LEU A 55 6.24 -7.25 0.10
CA LEU A 55 5.65 -6.02 0.63
C LEU A 55 6.18 -5.70 2.03
N TYR A 56 6.20 -6.69 2.91
CA TYR A 56 6.73 -6.52 4.25
C TYR A 56 8.21 -6.16 4.23
N GLY A 57 8.99 -6.81 3.36
CA GLY A 57 10.41 -6.52 3.15
C GLY A 57 10.66 -5.08 2.71
N TRP A 58 9.91 -4.59 1.73
CA TRP A 58 10.03 -3.21 1.24
C TRP A 58 9.62 -2.17 2.29
N LEU A 59 8.52 -2.42 3.00
CA LEU A 59 8.01 -1.50 4.02
C LEU A 59 8.88 -1.46 5.27
N THR A 60 9.49 -2.59 5.65
CA THR A 60 10.45 -2.66 6.77
C THR A 60 11.87 -2.24 6.39
N GLY A 61 12.15 -2.01 5.10
CA GLY A 61 13.48 -1.70 4.60
C GLY A 61 14.44 -2.90 4.61
N ARG A 62 13.93 -4.13 4.77
CA ARG A 62 14.71 -5.37 4.64
C ARG A 62 15.01 -5.72 3.17
N ALA A 63 14.18 -5.26 2.25
CA ALA A 63 14.32 -5.47 0.82
C ALA A 63 14.20 -4.13 0.07
N THR A 64 14.83 -4.06 -1.10
CA THR A 64 14.76 -2.88 -1.97
C THR A 64 13.59 -3.02 -2.94
N PRO A 65 12.58 -2.12 -2.89
CA PRO A 65 11.51 -2.14 -3.86
C PRO A 65 12.03 -1.77 -5.27
N PRO A 66 11.38 -2.26 -6.33
CA PRO A 66 11.58 -1.74 -7.68
C PRO A 66 11.46 -0.21 -7.74
N GLU A 67 12.25 0.43 -8.61
CA GLU A 67 12.28 1.90 -8.73
C GLU A 67 10.89 2.53 -8.91
N ARG A 68 10.02 1.86 -9.68
CA ARG A 68 8.63 2.29 -9.91
C ARG A 68 7.77 2.36 -8.63
N TYR A 69 8.10 1.54 -7.63
CA TYR A 69 7.38 1.48 -6.35
C TYR A 69 8.10 2.24 -5.24
N SER A 70 9.36 2.63 -5.43
CA SER A 70 10.16 3.26 -4.39
C SER A 70 9.47 4.48 -3.78
N ALA A 71 8.95 5.38 -4.61
CA ALA A 71 8.24 6.58 -4.14
C ALA A 71 6.96 6.23 -3.35
N LEU A 72 6.20 5.23 -3.82
CA LEU A 72 4.97 4.79 -3.19
C LEU A 72 5.25 4.11 -1.83
N VAL A 73 6.25 3.22 -1.77
CA VAL A 73 6.69 2.54 -0.55
C VAL A 73 7.15 3.55 0.50
N GLU A 74 7.93 4.56 0.10
CA GLU A 74 8.34 5.64 0.99
C GLU A 74 7.14 6.43 1.53
N THR A 75 6.13 6.65 0.70
CA THR A 75 4.89 7.33 1.13
C THR A 75 4.10 6.46 2.13
N ILE A 76 3.97 5.15 1.87
CA ILE A 76 3.31 4.22 2.80
C ILE A 76 4.06 4.20 4.15
N LYS A 77 5.39 4.18 4.11
CA LYS A 77 6.24 4.24 5.32
C LYS A 77 6.06 5.56 6.07
N ALA A 78 5.96 6.69 5.37
CA ALA A 78 5.73 8.00 5.98
C ALA A 78 4.36 8.11 6.67
N THR A 79 3.35 7.35 6.21
CA THR A 79 2.03 7.28 6.86
C THR A 79 2.08 6.55 8.21
N LYS A 80 3.13 5.76 8.49
CA LYS A 80 3.36 5.18 9.81
C LYS A 80 3.69 6.30 10.80
N VAL A 81 2.70 6.68 11.61
CA VAL A 81 2.91 7.56 12.76
C VAL A 81 3.84 6.84 13.74
N SER A 82 4.97 7.49 14.05
CA SER A 82 5.78 7.16 15.22
C SER A 82 4.91 7.40 16.46
N ILE A 83 4.59 6.33 17.18
CA ILE A 83 4.30 6.39 18.62
C ILE A 83 5.61 6.10 19.34
#